data_AF-A0A7J9BBM2-F1
#
_entry.id   AF-A0A7J9BBM2-F1
#
_cell.length_a   1.000
_cell.length_b   1.000
_cell.length_c   1.000
_cell.angle_alpha   90.00
_cell.angle_beta   90.00
_cell.angle_gamma   90.00
#
_symmetry.space_group_name_H-M   'P 1'
#
loop_
_entity.id
_entity.type
_entity.pdbx_description
1 polymer ?
#
loop_
_entity_poly.entity_id
_entity_poly.type
_entity_poly.pdbx_seq_one_letter_code
_entity_poly.pdbx_strand_id
1 'polypeptide(L)'
;MKMLPFGVYHYQFIVDELRRYAPNLPCEFDESGNAYNILDLQEFVPEAPESLSEFESPPSPISSYDSQPLNDGDFSKPPPELPPQLRTKILDEQSLFVRNPRSLRKPSHTLLNHLYKKDGSDGQSVALCSTHRFLQKYVTVVLYKSVHR
;
A
#
# COMPACT_ATOMS: atom_id res chain seq x y z
N MET A 1 -31.41 1.06 -24.72
CA MET A 1 -31.00 2.21 -23.89
C MET A 1 -31.04 3.47 -24.75
N LYS A 2 -31.65 4.55 -24.26
CA LYS A 2 -31.51 5.88 -24.90
C LYS A 2 -30.24 6.49 -24.33
N MET A 3 -29.25 6.77 -25.17
CA MET A 3 -28.03 7.48 -24.77
C MET A 3 -28.19 8.94 -25.21
N LEU A 4 -27.92 9.87 -24.29
CA LEU A 4 -27.85 11.28 -24.59
C LEU A 4 -26.45 11.59 -25.16
N PRO A 5 -26.34 12.41 -26.22
CA PRO A 5 -25.05 12.96 -26.66
C PRO A 5 -24.36 13.75 -25.55
N PHE A 6 -23.05 14.01 -25.68
CA PHE A 6 -22.35 14.93 -24.78
C PHE A 6 -22.97 16.33 -24.84
N GLY A 7 -22.92 17.06 -23.74
CA GLY A 7 -23.50 18.39 -23.58
C GLY A 7 -24.19 18.59 -22.25
N VAL A 8 -24.67 19.82 -22.04
CA VAL A 8 -25.38 20.22 -20.81
C VAL A 8 -26.88 20.09 -21.02
N TYR A 9 -27.55 19.40 -20.11
CA TYR A 9 -28.99 19.15 -20.16
C TYR A 9 -29.68 19.68 -18.91
N HIS A 10 -30.84 20.32 -19.12
CA HIS A 10 -31.75 20.72 -18.06
C HIS A 10 -32.88 19.70 -17.98
N TYR A 11 -33.16 19.22 -16.78
CA TYR A 11 -34.21 18.22 -16.56
C TYR A 11 -34.96 18.44 -15.25
N GLN A 12 -36.15 17.84 -15.18
CA GLN A 12 -37.03 17.85 -14.02
C GLN A 12 -37.65 16.47 -13.84
N PHE A 13 -38.03 16.15 -12.61
CA PHE A 13 -38.78 14.94 -12.29
C PHE A 13 -40.27 15.29 -12.25
N ILE A 14 -41.10 14.37 -12.74
CA ILE A 14 -42.54 14.41 -12.49
C ILE A 14 -42.80 13.37 -11.41
N VAL A 15 -43.16 13.82 -10.21
CA VAL A 15 -43.46 12.98 -9.05
C VAL A 15 -44.85 13.34 -8.57
N ASP A 16 -45.76 12.38 -8.59
CA ASP A 16 -47.19 12.58 -8.28
C ASP A 16 -47.83 13.69 -9.14
N GLU A 17 -47.57 13.68 -10.46
CA GLU A 17 -48.02 14.70 -11.43
C GLU A 17 -47.49 16.12 -11.20
N LEU A 18 -46.59 16.31 -10.21
CA LEU A 18 -45.98 17.60 -9.91
C LEU A 18 -44.53 17.63 -10.40
N ARG A 19 -44.15 18.75 -11.04
CA ARG A 19 -42.77 19.02 -11.41
C ARG A 19 -41.94 19.28 -10.15
N ARG A 20 -40.90 18.49 -9.94
CA ARG A 20 -39.96 18.60 -8.83
C ARG A 20 -38.52 18.55 -9.35
N TYR A 21 -37.62 19.12 -8.56
CA TYR A 21 -36.18 18.99 -8.74
C TYR A 21 -35.59 18.24 -7.54
N ALA A 22 -34.43 17.62 -7.74
CA ALA A 22 -33.65 16.98 -6.69
C ALA A 22 -32.72 18.02 -6.04
N PRO A 23 -32.87 18.34 -4.75
CA PRO A 23 -32.09 19.38 -4.07
C PRO A 23 -30.63 18.98 -3.80
N ASN A 24 -30.32 17.69 -3.88
CA ASN A 24 -28.99 17.13 -3.71
C ASN A 24 -28.18 17.04 -5.01
N LEU A 25 -28.77 17.40 -6.15
CA LEU A 25 -28.11 17.43 -7.45
C LEU A 25 -27.87 18.88 -7.90
N PRO A 26 -26.89 19.14 -8.76
CA PRO A 26 -26.69 20.47 -9.36
C PRO A 26 -28.01 20.99 -9.96
N CYS A 27 -28.33 22.25 -9.67
CA CYS A 27 -29.54 22.89 -10.17
C CYS A 27 -29.32 24.38 -10.47
N GLU A 28 -30.11 24.87 -11.41
CA GLU A 28 -30.19 26.29 -11.80
C GLU A 28 -31.63 26.78 -11.70
N PHE A 29 -31.77 28.10 -11.52
CA PHE A 29 -33.06 28.78 -11.45
C PHE A 29 -33.21 29.69 -12.66
N ASP A 30 -34.36 29.60 -13.33
CA ASP A 30 -34.68 30.54 -14.42
C ASP A 30 -35.07 31.93 -13.87
N GLU A 31 -35.21 32.91 -14.77
CA GLU A 31 -35.62 34.28 -14.42
C GLU A 31 -37.03 34.35 -13.78
N SER A 32 -37.82 33.30 -13.92
CA SER A 32 -39.16 33.16 -13.33
C SER A 32 -39.14 32.43 -11.96
N GLY A 33 -37.97 32.01 -11.49
CA GLY A 33 -37.76 31.31 -10.21
C GLY A 33 -38.00 29.80 -10.25
N ASN A 34 -38.20 29.19 -11.43
CA ASN A 34 -38.35 27.75 -11.56
C ASN A 34 -36.98 27.06 -11.50
N ALA A 35 -36.89 25.97 -10.73
CA ALA A 35 -35.67 25.19 -10.57
C ALA A 35 -35.61 24.00 -11.53
N TYR A 36 -34.44 23.78 -12.14
CA TYR A 36 -34.13 22.64 -13.00
C TYR A 36 -32.84 21.97 -12.53
N ASN A 37 -32.78 20.64 -12.59
CA ASN A 37 -31.52 19.95 -12.39
C ASN A 37 -30.66 20.01 -13.65
N ILE A 38 -29.35 20.07 -13.46
CA ILE A 38 -28.36 20.16 -14.53
C ILE A 38 -27.63 18.82 -14.63
N LEU A 39 -27.47 18.32 -15.85
CA LEU A 39 -26.63 17.17 -16.17
C LEU A 39 -25.61 17.59 -17.22
N ASP A 40 -24.35 17.71 -16.82
CA ASP A 40 -23.24 17.95 -17.73
C ASP A 40 -22.65 16.60 -18.17
N LEU A 41 -22.93 16.19 -19.40
CA LEU A 41 -22.40 14.97 -20.00
C LEU A 41 -21.12 15.31 -20.76
N GLN A 42 -19.98 14.99 -20.16
CA GLN A 42 -18.69 15.11 -20.82
C GLN A 42 -18.45 13.94 -21.76
N GLU A 43 -17.60 14.14 -22.77
CA GLU A 43 -17.14 13.06 -23.64
C GLU A 43 -16.45 12.00 -22.77
N PHE A 44 -16.96 10.76 -22.80
CA PHE A 44 -16.35 9.65 -22.09
C PHE A 44 -15.02 9.30 -22.75
N VAL A 45 -13.95 9.91 -22.26
CA VAL A 45 -12.59 9.43 -22.48
C VAL A 45 -12.38 8.34 -21.44
N PRO A 46 -12.09 7.08 -21.81
CA PRO A 46 -11.69 6.08 -20.85
C PRO A 46 -10.46 6.61 -20.13
N GLU A 47 -10.63 7.03 -18.88
CA GLU A 47 -9.52 7.33 -18.00
C GLU A 47 -8.62 6.09 -18.02
N ALA A 48 -7.41 6.21 -18.57
CA ALA A 48 -6.35 5.29 -18.22
C ALA A 48 -6.34 5.27 -16.69
N PRO A 49 -6.40 4.10 -16.02
CA PRO A 49 -6.78 3.98 -14.62
C PRO A 49 -6.08 5.08 -13.83
N GLU A 50 -6.85 6.09 -13.43
CA GLU A 50 -6.31 7.26 -12.77
C GLU A 50 -5.78 6.77 -11.43
N SER A 51 -4.48 6.55 -11.40
CA SER A 51 -3.72 6.11 -10.25
C SER A 51 -3.85 4.61 -9.91
N LEU A 52 -2.74 3.90 -10.06
CA LEU A 52 -2.50 2.59 -9.43
C LEU A 52 -2.35 2.71 -7.89
N SER A 53 -2.86 3.77 -7.28
CA SER A 53 -2.73 4.04 -5.84
C SER A 53 -3.32 2.94 -4.97
N GLU A 54 -4.30 2.17 -5.48
CA GLU A 54 -4.82 0.99 -4.77
C GLU A 54 -3.76 -0.11 -4.57
N PHE A 55 -2.72 -0.14 -5.41
CA PHE A 55 -1.63 -1.11 -5.34
C PHE A 55 -0.39 -0.54 -4.64
N GLU A 56 -0.36 0.75 -4.35
CA GLU A 56 0.75 1.38 -3.65
C GLU A 56 0.57 1.20 -2.13
N SER A 57 1.65 0.82 -1.45
CA SER A 57 1.61 0.74 0.01
C SER A 57 1.46 2.16 0.57
N PRO A 58 0.52 2.42 1.49
CA PRO A 58 0.34 3.76 2.02
C PRO A 58 1.62 4.22 2.71
N PRO A 59 2.05 5.48 2.52
CA PRO A 59 3.21 6.01 3.21
C PRO A 59 2.95 6.04 4.73
N SER A 60 4.01 5.84 5.50
CA SER A 60 3.98 6.09 6.94
C SER A 60 3.47 7.51 7.21
N PRO A 61 2.61 7.72 8.23
CA PRO A 61 2.11 9.04 8.56
C PRO A 61 3.27 9.95 9.00
N ILE A 62 3.28 11.19 8.51
CA ILE A 62 4.37 12.16 8.70
C ILE A 62 4.56 12.60 10.16
N SER A 63 3.52 12.54 10.99
CA SER A 63 3.58 13.00 12.38
C SER A 63 2.54 12.38 13.33
N SER A 64 1.74 11.41 12.87
CA SER A 64 0.71 10.80 13.72
C SER A 64 1.25 9.65 14.57
N TYR A 65 2.55 9.38 14.52
CA TYR A 65 3.17 8.45 15.47
C TYR A 65 3.15 9.11 16.84
N ASP A 66 2.26 8.63 17.70
CA ASP A 66 2.34 8.90 19.11
C ASP A 66 3.20 7.80 19.78
N SER A 67 3.88 8.14 20.87
CA SER A 67 4.58 7.17 21.70
C SER A 67 3.66 6.67 22.81
N GLN A 68 2.35 6.58 22.54
CA GLN A 68 1.39 6.11 23.53
C GLN A 68 1.57 4.62 23.76
N PRO A 69 1.47 4.15 25.02
CA PRO A 69 1.51 2.72 25.29
C PRO A 69 0.26 2.05 24.69
N LEU A 70 0.45 0.85 24.17
CA LEU A 70 -0.64 -0.01 23.71
C LEU A 70 -1.58 -0.35 24.89
N ASN A 71 -2.87 -0.48 24.62
CA ASN A 71 -3.90 -0.83 25.60
C ASN A 71 -4.30 -2.32 25.50
N ASP A 72 -5.08 -2.82 26.46
CA ASP A 72 -5.52 -4.23 26.48
C ASP A 72 -6.31 -4.65 25.22
N GLY A 73 -7.03 -3.72 24.59
CA GLY A 73 -7.74 -3.94 23.33
C GLY A 73 -6.79 -4.22 22.16
N ASP A 74 -5.60 -3.62 22.14
CA ASP A 74 -4.58 -3.86 21.11
C ASP A 74 -4.01 -5.29 21.20
N PHE A 75 -3.96 -5.85 22.41
CA PHE A 75 -3.51 -7.22 22.68
C PHE A 75 -4.64 -8.26 22.57
N SER A 76 -5.88 -7.86 22.32
CA SER A 76 -7.03 -8.77 22.24
C SER A 76 -6.95 -9.73 21.05
N LYS A 77 -6.21 -9.36 20.00
CA LYS A 77 -6.00 -10.18 18.80
C LYS A 77 -4.67 -10.91 18.90
N PRO A 78 -4.62 -12.22 18.56
CA PRO A 78 -3.37 -12.94 18.52
C PRO A 78 -2.44 -12.33 17.45
N PRO A 79 -1.11 -12.39 17.64
CA PRO A 79 -0.17 -11.93 16.64
C PRO A 79 -0.30 -12.78 15.36
N PRO A 80 -0.02 -12.20 14.19
CA PRO A 80 -0.06 -12.94 12.93
C PRO A 80 0.97 -14.07 12.93
N GLU A 81 0.66 -15.16 12.23
CA GLU A 81 1.57 -16.29 12.09
C GLU A 81 2.82 -15.91 11.28
N LEU A 82 3.96 -16.49 11.64
CA LEU A 82 5.22 -16.27 10.92
C LEU A 82 5.12 -16.84 9.49
N PRO A 83 5.22 -15.99 8.45
CA PRO A 83 5.18 -16.44 7.06
C PRO A 83 6.27 -17.49 6.78
N PRO A 84 5.95 -18.58 6.06
CA PRO A 84 6.90 -19.67 5.80
C PRO A 84 8.15 -19.19 5.03
N GLN A 85 8.03 -18.14 4.23
CA GLN A 85 9.13 -17.54 3.47
C GLN A 85 10.24 -17.05 4.41
N LEU A 86 9.89 -16.44 5.55
CA LEU A 86 10.87 -15.88 6.51
C LEU A 86 11.60 -16.93 7.34
N ARG A 87 11.13 -18.19 7.32
CA ARG A 87 11.80 -19.31 8.01
C ARG A 87 13.07 -19.75 7.28
N THR A 88 13.25 -19.36 6.02
CA THR A 88 14.46 -19.68 5.27
C THR A 88 15.66 -18.95 5.87
N LYS A 89 16.63 -19.71 6.37
CA LYS A 89 17.89 -19.16 6.88
C LYS A 89 18.74 -18.75 5.68
N ILE A 90 18.67 -17.48 5.30
CA ILE A 90 19.60 -16.88 4.33
C ILE A 90 21.04 -17.24 4.69
N LEU A 91 21.34 -17.35 5.99
CA LEU A 91 22.67 -17.67 6.50
C LEU A 91 23.16 -19.10 6.18
N ASP A 92 22.28 -20.09 6.03
CA ASP A 92 22.69 -21.46 5.69
C ASP A 92 23.08 -21.55 4.20
N GLU A 93 22.44 -20.73 3.35
CA GLU A 93 22.85 -20.54 1.95
C GLU A 93 24.18 -19.78 1.84
N GLN A 94 24.62 -19.05 2.87
CA GLN A 94 25.90 -18.32 2.84
C GLN A 94 27.15 -19.22 2.83
N SER A 95 27.04 -20.48 3.27
CA SER A 95 28.14 -21.45 3.06
C SER A 95 28.44 -21.68 1.58
N LEU A 96 27.47 -21.41 0.69
CA LEU A 96 27.62 -21.46 -0.76
C LEU A 96 28.18 -20.15 -1.34
N PHE A 97 27.93 -18.99 -0.70
CA PHE A 97 28.40 -17.68 -1.18
C PHE A 97 29.91 -17.50 -1.07
N VAL A 98 30.55 -18.04 -0.02
CA VAL A 98 32.02 -18.04 0.10
C VAL A 98 32.64 -19.00 -0.92
N ARG A 99 31.92 -20.07 -1.29
CA ARG A 99 32.45 -21.15 -2.13
C ARG A 99 32.29 -20.90 -3.63
N ASN A 100 31.30 -20.12 -4.07
CA ASN A 100 31.14 -19.79 -5.49
C ASN A 100 30.40 -18.44 -5.74
N PRO A 101 31.12 -17.31 -5.87
CA PRO A 101 30.50 -15.98 -6.03
C PRO A 101 29.79 -15.76 -7.38
N ARG A 102 29.91 -16.69 -8.33
CA ARG A 102 29.31 -16.59 -9.68
C ARG A 102 27.93 -17.26 -9.80
N SER A 103 27.44 -17.94 -8.77
CA SER A 103 26.17 -18.68 -8.80
C SER A 103 25.12 -18.12 -7.83
N LEU A 104 25.14 -16.81 -7.58
CA LEU A 104 24.19 -16.15 -6.69
C LEU A 104 22.79 -16.18 -7.35
N ARG A 105 21.87 -17.00 -6.82
CA ARG A 105 20.46 -16.89 -7.18
C ARG A 105 19.94 -15.54 -6.70
N LYS A 106 19.12 -14.89 -7.52
CA LYS A 106 18.45 -13.64 -7.15
C LYS A 106 17.63 -13.89 -5.87
N PRO A 107 17.86 -13.15 -4.78
CA PRO A 107 17.09 -13.34 -3.55
C PRO A 107 15.61 -13.00 -3.80
N SER A 108 14.72 -13.74 -3.12
CA SER A 108 13.29 -13.44 -3.17
C SER A 108 13.01 -12.06 -2.59
N HIS A 109 12.10 -11.31 -3.21
CA HIS A 109 11.72 -9.97 -2.75
C HIS A 109 11.13 -9.99 -1.32
N THR A 110 10.50 -11.10 -0.92
CA THR A 110 9.92 -11.32 0.41
C THR A 110 10.96 -11.43 1.52
N LEU A 111 12.24 -11.63 1.19
CA LEU A 111 13.33 -11.75 2.17
C LEU A 111 14.10 -10.43 2.37
N LEU A 112 13.81 -9.42 1.56
CA LEU A 112 14.48 -8.13 1.62
C LEU A 112 14.00 -7.32 2.81
N ASN A 113 14.86 -6.46 3.34
CA ASN A 113 14.58 -5.57 4.47
C ASN A 113 14.25 -6.29 5.79
N HIS A 114 14.41 -7.62 5.87
CA HIS A 114 14.32 -8.38 7.11
C HIS A 114 15.70 -8.50 7.78
N LEU A 115 15.70 -8.49 9.12
CA LEU A 115 16.90 -8.66 9.94
C LEU A 115 17.04 -10.11 10.40
N TYR A 116 18.17 -10.72 10.10
CA TYR A 116 18.55 -12.06 10.53
C TYR A 116 19.65 -11.96 11.58
N LYS A 117 19.56 -12.79 12.62
CA LYS A 117 20.54 -12.87 13.72
C LYS A 117 21.09 -14.29 13.80
N LYS A 118 22.40 -14.41 13.98
CA LYS A 118 23.06 -15.66 14.39
C LYS A 118 23.97 -15.37 15.57
N ASP A 119 23.80 -16.17 16.61
CA ASP A 119 24.69 -16.14 17.77
C ASP A 119 25.99 -16.90 17.44
N GLY A 120 27.11 -16.32 17.88
CA GLY A 120 28.44 -16.90 17.75
C GLY A 120 28.60 -18.12 18.64
N SER A 121 29.45 -19.05 18.22
CA SER A 121 29.77 -20.25 19.02
C SER A 121 30.46 -19.92 20.35
N ASP A 122 31.07 -18.74 20.45
CA ASP A 122 31.71 -18.20 21.65
C ASP A 122 30.70 -17.66 22.68
N GLY A 123 29.42 -17.51 22.32
CA GLY A 123 28.38 -16.90 23.16
C GLY A 123 28.59 -15.40 23.43
N GLN A 124 29.64 -14.80 22.87
CA GLN A 124 30.05 -13.41 23.09
C GLN A 124 30.00 -12.58 21.81
N SER A 125 29.76 -13.21 20.67
CA SER A 125 29.63 -12.55 19.38
C SER A 125 28.25 -12.76 18.79
N VAL A 126 27.75 -11.76 18.08
CA VAL A 126 26.53 -11.85 17.28
C VAL A 126 26.82 -11.39 15.86
N ALA A 127 26.31 -12.15 14.89
CA ALA A 127 26.26 -11.76 13.49
C ALA A 127 24.84 -11.31 13.14
N LEU A 128 24.71 -10.06 12.70
CA LEU A 128 23.47 -9.50 12.18
C LEU A 128 23.57 -9.41 10.65
N CYS A 129 22.51 -9.78 9.96
CA CYS A 129 22.48 -9.83 8.49
C CYS A 129 21.18 -9.22 7.96
N SER A 130 21.27 -8.37 6.95
CA SER A 130 20.10 -7.90 6.20
C SER A 130 20.43 -7.74 4.72
N THR A 131 19.42 -7.97 3.87
CA THR A 131 19.55 -7.83 2.41
C THR A 131 18.67 -6.71 1.93
N HIS A 132 19.27 -5.74 1.22
CA HIS A 132 18.59 -4.61 0.64
C HIS A 132 18.72 -4.63 -0.88
N ARG A 133 17.73 -4.06 -1.57
CA ARG A 133 17.80 -3.82 -3.01
C ARG A 133 18.24 -2.38 -3.25
N PHE A 134 19.34 -2.20 -3.98
CA PHE A 134 19.80 -0.91 -4.48
C PHE A 134 19.67 -0.90 -6.00
N LEU A 135 18.70 -0.13 -6.51
CA LEU A 135 18.29 -0.15 -7.91
C LEU A 135 17.94 -1.57 -8.39
N GLN A 136 18.74 -2.13 -9.31
CA GLN A 136 18.57 -3.47 -9.87
C GLN A 136 19.49 -4.52 -9.21
N LYS A 137 20.25 -4.14 -8.18
CA LYS A 137 21.21 -5.02 -7.50
C LYS A 137 20.76 -5.31 -6.06
N TYR A 138 21.24 -6.43 -5.54
CA TYR A 138 20.99 -6.87 -4.18
C TYR A 138 22.28 -6.80 -3.38
N VAL A 139 22.21 -6.25 -2.19
CA VAL A 139 23.34 -6.09 -1.28
C VAL A 139 22.97 -6.73 0.05
N THR A 140 23.74 -7.73 0.45
CA THR A 140 23.63 -8.34 1.78
C THR A 140 24.73 -7.79 2.66
N VAL A 141 24.37 -7.15 3.77
CA VAL A 141 25.30 -6.63 4.77
C VAL A 141 25.32 -7.57 5.96
N VAL A 142 26.52 -7.93 6.41
CA VAL A 142 26.72 -8.72 7.64
C VAL A 142 27.56 -7.90 8.62
N LEU A 143 27.01 -7.65 9.79
CA LEU A 143 27.68 -6.96 10.89
C LEU A 143 28.00 -7.97 11.99
N TYR A 144 29.29 -8.10 12.30
CA TYR A 144 29.75 -8.84 13.48
C TYR A 144 29.95 -7.85 14.62
N LYS A 145 29.34 -8.14 15.76
CA LYS A 145 29.46 -7.32 16.97
C LYS A 145 29.68 -8.21 18.17
N SER A 146 30.59 -7.83 19.06
CA SER A 146 30.70 -8.46 20.37
C SER A 146 29.59 -7.95 21.29
N VAL A 147 28.92 -8.88 21.97
CA VAL A 147 27.92 -8.61 22.99
C VAL A 147 28.65 -8.57 24.33
N HIS A 148 29.24 -7.42 24.66
CA HIS A 148 29.66 -7.19 26.03
C HIS A 148 28.42 -7.10 26.90
N ARG A 149 28.32 -8.00 27.88
CA ARG A 149 27.24 -8.03 28.86
C ARG A 149 27.60 -7.17 30.05
#